data_AF-A0A1G8BU03-F1
#
_entry.id   AF-A0A1G8BU03-F1
#
_cell.length_a   1.000
_cell.length_b   1.000
_cell.length_c   1.000
_cell.angle_alpha   90.00
_cell.angle_beta   90.00
_cell.angle_gamma   90.00
#
_symmetry.space_group_name_H-M   'P 1'
#
loop_
_entity.id
_entity.type
_entity.pdbx_description
1 polymer ?
#
loop_
_entity_poly.entity_id
_entity_poly.type
_entity_poly.pdbx_seq_one_letter_code
_entity_poly.pdbx_strand_id
1 'polypeptide(L)'
;MVKLKSLMAAGALATAALASGVASAADVSQGAQTLSLSNGTAFFGHSFTSGSIGDTFADKYSFSGTGVLSAFVGAFTAPNLADAIEITNFQVFNSAGFSLDGTQWSQGSLDNWTASSTGAIQNDSYYVLVTGKLLSAAATSYAGTVSVSAVPEPETFAMLAAGLGLIGFVSRRRNKDAKKLS
;
A
#
# COMPACT_ATOMS: atom_id res chain seq x y z
N MET A 1 48.74 63.67 5.43
CA MET A 1 49.04 62.24 5.64
C MET A 1 48.02 61.67 6.64
N VAL A 2 47.20 60.70 6.20
CA VAL A 2 46.71 59.50 6.92
C VAL A 2 45.91 59.73 8.23
N LYS A 3 44.67 59.27 8.45
CA LYS A 3 44.12 57.88 8.37
C LYS A 3 42.58 57.93 8.54
N LEU A 4 41.81 57.36 7.62
CA LEU A 4 40.39 57.02 7.84
C LEU A 4 40.32 55.51 8.10
N LYS A 5 39.99 55.09 9.33
CA LYS A 5 39.80 53.68 9.68
C LYS A 5 38.64 53.55 10.66
N SER A 6 37.45 53.20 10.15
CA SER A 6 36.54 52.19 10.74
C SER A 6 35.13 52.35 10.15
N LEU A 7 34.84 51.65 9.05
CA LEU A 7 33.45 51.52 8.59
C LEU A 7 33.24 50.24 7.75
N MET A 8 33.98 49.16 8.07
CA MET A 8 33.93 47.90 7.32
C MET A 8 33.59 46.67 8.18
N ALA A 9 32.88 46.84 9.31
CA ALA A 9 32.56 45.72 10.19
C ALA A 9 31.05 45.40 10.35
N ALA A 10 30.14 46.26 9.88
CA ALA A 10 28.70 46.05 10.07
C ALA A 10 28.01 45.30 8.90
N GLY A 11 28.62 45.26 7.71
CA GLY A 11 28.03 44.62 6.53
C GLY A 11 28.20 43.10 6.45
N ALA A 12 29.17 42.53 7.18
CA ALA A 12 29.53 41.11 7.08
C ALA A 12 28.69 40.17 7.97
N LEU A 13 27.98 40.69 8.98
CA LEU A 13 27.12 39.86 9.84
C LEU A 13 25.68 39.69 9.31
N ALA A 14 25.19 40.60 8.48
CA ALA A 14 23.81 40.53 7.97
C ALA A 14 23.66 39.56 6.78
N THR A 15 24.73 39.28 6.04
CA THR A 15 24.72 38.34 4.90
C THR A 15 24.93 36.89 5.29
N ALA A 16 25.43 36.60 6.50
CA ALA A 16 25.62 35.24 6.99
C ALA A 16 24.31 34.58 7.46
N ALA A 17 23.32 35.37 7.89
CA ALA A 17 22.04 34.87 8.42
C ALA A 17 21.04 34.43 7.33
N LEU A 18 21.31 34.72 6.05
CA LEU A 18 20.46 34.35 4.91
C LEU A 18 20.92 33.05 4.22
N ALA A 19 22.08 32.51 4.61
CA ALA A 19 22.68 31.31 4.01
C ALA A 19 22.47 30.02 4.82
N SER A 20 21.86 30.09 6.01
CA SER A 20 21.33 28.90 6.68
C SER A 20 20.03 28.49 5.98
N GLY A 21 20.15 28.01 4.75
CA GLY A 21 19.06 27.35 4.04
C GLY A 21 18.54 26.23 4.93
N VAL A 22 17.28 26.33 5.33
CA VAL A 22 16.57 25.21 5.94
C VAL A 22 16.64 24.05 4.94
N ALA A 23 17.34 22.97 5.29
CA ALA A 23 17.30 21.76 4.49
C ALA A 23 15.87 21.22 4.60
N SER A 24 15.04 21.49 3.60
CA SER A 24 13.71 20.89 3.49
C SER A 24 13.88 19.44 3.06
N ALA A 25 13.08 18.55 3.64
CA ALA A 25 12.93 17.17 3.15
C ALA A 25 12.65 17.19 1.64
N ALA A 26 13.45 16.46 0.86
CA ALA A 26 13.18 16.30 -0.56
C ALA A 26 12.06 15.26 -0.76
N ASP A 27 11.27 15.45 -1.82
CA ASP A 27 10.37 14.41 -2.31
C ASP A 27 11.15 13.45 -3.20
N VAL A 28 11.26 12.19 -2.76
CA VAL A 28 11.93 11.10 -3.47
C VAL A 28 10.93 10.06 -3.99
N SER A 29 9.67 10.45 -4.19
CA SER A 29 8.65 9.57 -4.77
C SER A 29 9.01 9.09 -6.18
N GLN A 30 8.65 7.85 -6.50
CA GLN A 30 8.69 7.36 -7.86
C GLN A 30 7.44 7.79 -8.65
N GLY A 31 7.57 7.87 -9.98
CA GLY A 31 6.43 8.13 -10.85
C GLY A 31 5.35 7.05 -10.71
N ALA A 32 4.08 7.44 -10.88
CA ALA A 32 2.94 6.53 -10.75
C ALA A 32 3.11 5.27 -11.62
N GLN A 33 2.92 4.11 -11.02
CA GLN A 33 3.06 2.80 -11.67
C GLN A 33 1.70 2.13 -11.87
N THR A 34 1.52 1.41 -12.97
CA THR A 34 0.32 0.61 -13.21
C THR A 34 0.61 -0.87 -12.97
N LEU A 35 -0.12 -1.49 -12.05
CA LEU A 35 -0.05 -2.90 -11.73
C LEU A 35 -1.00 -3.70 -12.63
N SER A 36 -0.50 -4.78 -13.22
CA SER A 36 -1.31 -5.77 -13.92
C SER A 36 -1.56 -6.95 -12.99
N LEU A 37 -2.83 -7.16 -12.61
CA LEU A 37 -3.22 -8.27 -11.75
C LEU A 37 -3.15 -9.60 -12.54
N SER A 38 -2.23 -10.48 -12.16
CA SER A 38 -2.14 -11.84 -12.68
C SER A 38 -2.80 -12.79 -11.70
N ASN A 39 -3.87 -13.47 -12.13
CA ASN A 39 -4.68 -14.34 -11.27
C ASN A 39 -5.17 -13.62 -9.99
N GLY A 40 -5.58 -12.35 -10.13
CA GLY A 40 -6.07 -11.54 -9.03
C GLY A 40 -5.01 -11.00 -8.08
N THR A 41 -3.70 -11.13 -8.37
CA THR A 41 -2.64 -10.59 -7.50
C THR A 41 -1.56 -9.84 -8.29
N ALA A 42 -0.92 -8.86 -7.65
CA ALA A 42 0.24 -8.14 -8.19
C ALA A 42 1.20 -7.75 -7.05
N PHE A 43 2.48 -7.61 -7.38
CA PHE A 43 3.51 -7.10 -6.48
C PHE A 43 3.87 -5.66 -6.85
N PHE A 44 4.36 -4.92 -5.87
CA PHE A 44 4.89 -3.57 -6.05
C PHE A 44 6.03 -3.30 -5.06
N GLY A 45 6.78 -2.23 -5.28
CA GLY A 45 7.85 -1.80 -4.39
C GLY A 45 8.65 -0.63 -4.97
N HIS A 46 9.58 -0.14 -4.17
CA HIS A 46 10.48 0.94 -4.52
C HIS A 46 11.82 0.72 -3.80
N SER A 47 12.92 0.84 -4.55
CA SER A 47 14.28 0.83 -4.01
C SER A 47 14.89 2.22 -4.07
N PHE A 48 15.24 2.77 -2.92
CA PHE A 48 15.95 4.04 -2.78
C PHE A 48 17.45 3.77 -2.83
N THR A 49 18.11 4.14 -3.92
CA THR A 49 19.56 3.94 -4.11
C THR A 49 20.40 5.08 -3.52
N SER A 50 19.80 6.25 -3.33
CA SER A 50 20.37 7.42 -2.68
C SER A 50 19.24 8.27 -2.09
N GLY A 51 19.41 8.75 -0.86
CA GLY A 51 18.48 9.65 -0.21
C GLY A 51 19.13 10.31 0.99
N SER A 52 18.52 11.38 1.48
CA SER A 52 18.90 12.05 2.72
C SER A 52 17.98 11.63 3.85
N ILE A 53 18.50 11.63 5.07
CA ILE A 53 17.67 11.43 6.26
C ILE A 53 16.61 12.54 6.29
N GLY A 54 15.35 12.14 6.40
CA GLY A 54 14.20 13.03 6.40
C GLY A 54 13.53 13.22 5.05
N ASP A 55 14.13 12.77 3.94
CA ASP A 55 13.45 12.78 2.62
C ASP A 55 12.16 11.96 2.69
N THR A 56 11.12 12.44 2.01
CA THR A 56 9.77 11.87 2.05
C THR A 56 9.40 11.24 0.71
N PHE A 57 8.51 10.26 0.73
CA PHE A 57 7.94 9.69 -0.49
C PHE A 57 6.43 9.45 -0.33
N ALA A 58 5.72 9.48 -1.45
CA ALA A 58 4.31 9.22 -1.60
C ALA A 58 4.08 8.47 -2.93
N ASP A 59 4.37 7.17 -2.89
CA ASP A 59 4.37 6.34 -4.08
C ASP A 59 2.97 5.80 -4.37
N LYS A 60 2.58 5.87 -5.64
CA LYS A 60 1.24 5.52 -6.10
C LYS A 60 1.27 4.38 -7.12
N TYR A 61 0.53 3.31 -6.82
CA TYR A 61 0.39 2.14 -7.68
C TYR A 61 -1.07 1.96 -8.08
N SER A 62 -1.39 2.19 -9.35
CA SER A 62 -2.75 2.02 -9.88
C SER A 62 -3.02 0.60 -10.31
N PHE A 63 -4.23 0.10 -10.04
CA PHE A 63 -4.71 -1.19 -10.51
C PHE A 63 -6.22 -1.10 -10.78
N SER A 64 -6.79 -2.07 -11.48
CA SER A 64 -8.23 -2.17 -11.69
C SER A 64 -8.71 -3.59 -11.43
N GLY A 65 -9.84 -3.74 -10.74
CA GLY A 65 -10.40 -5.06 -10.46
C GLY A 65 -11.74 -4.98 -9.73
N THR A 66 -12.38 -6.13 -9.59
CA THR A 66 -13.64 -6.32 -8.86
C THR A 66 -13.54 -7.57 -7.99
N GLY A 67 -14.03 -7.53 -6.75
CA GLY A 67 -13.88 -8.62 -5.79
C GLY A 67 -13.50 -8.16 -4.39
N VAL A 68 -13.09 -9.06 -3.50
CA VAL A 68 -12.58 -8.66 -2.17
C VAL A 68 -11.13 -8.21 -2.32
N LEU A 69 -10.83 -7.02 -1.83
CA LEU A 69 -9.52 -6.42 -1.87
C LEU A 69 -8.75 -6.73 -0.58
N SER A 70 -7.51 -7.17 -0.72
CA SER A 70 -6.51 -7.10 0.34
C SER A 70 -5.20 -6.57 -0.20
N ALA A 71 -4.47 -5.80 0.61
CA ALA A 71 -3.17 -5.28 0.28
C ALA A 71 -2.25 -5.33 1.49
N PHE A 72 -0.96 -5.48 1.22
CA PHE A 72 0.09 -5.52 2.20
C PHE A 72 1.26 -4.66 1.72
N VAL A 73 1.93 -3.97 2.62
CA VAL A 73 3.24 -3.38 2.38
C VAL A 73 4.14 -3.65 3.57
N GLY A 74 5.41 -3.88 3.31
CA GLY A 74 6.42 -3.99 4.34
C GLY A 74 7.77 -3.49 3.89
N ALA A 75 8.52 -3.00 4.86
CA ALA A 75 9.91 -2.63 4.72
C ALA A 75 10.74 -3.37 5.79
N PHE A 76 11.93 -3.82 5.41
CA PHE A 76 12.87 -4.43 6.33
C PHE A 76 14.19 -3.69 6.24
N THR A 77 14.66 -3.22 7.39
CA THR A 77 15.92 -2.49 7.50
C THR A 77 17.09 -3.46 7.46
N ALA A 78 18.18 -3.07 6.77
CA ALA A 78 19.39 -3.88 6.72
C ALA A 78 19.95 -4.15 8.15
N PRO A 79 20.53 -5.34 8.42
CA PRO A 79 20.90 -5.76 9.79
C PRO A 79 21.87 -4.84 10.55
N ASN A 80 22.61 -3.99 9.83
CA ASN A 80 23.58 -3.04 10.37
C ASN A 80 22.98 -1.65 10.67
N LEU A 81 21.68 -1.46 10.47
CA LEU A 81 20.95 -0.22 10.70
C LEU A 81 19.85 -0.47 11.74
N ALA A 82 19.62 0.51 12.62
CA ALA A 82 18.53 0.42 13.58
C ALA A 82 17.16 0.55 12.90
N ASP A 83 17.05 1.54 12.01
CA ASP A 83 15.91 1.77 11.13
C ASP A 83 16.40 2.58 9.91
N ALA A 84 15.88 2.28 8.73
CA ALA A 84 16.26 2.95 7.48
C ALA A 84 15.09 3.63 6.77
N ILE A 85 13.85 3.22 7.07
CA ILE A 85 12.66 3.69 6.37
C ILE A 85 11.44 3.54 7.28
N GLU A 86 10.64 4.60 7.35
CA GLU A 86 9.37 4.60 8.09
C GLU A 86 8.23 4.77 7.09
N ILE A 87 7.30 3.79 7.06
CA ILE A 87 6.02 3.91 6.40
C ILE A 87 5.06 4.59 7.37
N THR A 88 4.65 5.79 7.00
CA THR A 88 3.80 6.67 7.82
C THR A 88 2.32 6.56 7.46
N ASN A 89 1.99 6.14 6.24
CA ASN A 89 0.63 5.92 5.79
C ASN A 89 0.58 4.85 4.70
N PHE A 90 -0.46 4.02 4.77
CA PHE A 90 -0.80 3.04 3.76
C PHE A 90 -2.29 3.10 3.49
N GLN A 91 -2.69 3.29 2.23
CA GLN A 91 -4.10 3.43 1.88
C GLN A 91 -4.39 2.82 0.50
N VAL A 92 -5.62 2.38 0.31
CA VAL A 92 -6.16 2.11 -1.03
C VAL A 92 -7.38 2.98 -1.28
N PHE A 93 -7.38 3.76 -2.35
CA PHE A 93 -8.49 4.66 -2.66
C PHE A 93 -8.81 4.71 -4.16
N ASN A 94 -9.97 5.24 -4.52
CA ASN A 94 -10.30 5.60 -5.92
C ASN A 94 -10.80 7.05 -6.01
N SER A 95 -10.99 7.53 -7.23
CA SER A 95 -11.54 8.87 -7.47
C SER A 95 -13.04 8.99 -7.15
N ALA A 96 -13.75 7.86 -7.03
CA ALA A 96 -15.17 7.81 -6.67
C ALA A 96 -15.45 7.92 -5.16
N GLY A 97 -14.40 8.08 -4.33
CA GLY A 97 -14.53 8.28 -2.88
C GLY A 97 -14.43 7.01 -2.03
N PHE A 98 -14.12 5.86 -2.62
CA PHE A 98 -13.68 4.69 -1.86
C PHE A 98 -12.33 5.01 -1.21
N SER A 99 -12.21 4.73 0.10
CA SER A 99 -10.96 4.78 0.83
C SER A 99 -10.91 3.62 1.80
N LEU A 100 -9.76 2.96 1.84
CA LEU A 100 -9.45 1.85 2.72
C LEU A 100 -8.12 2.14 3.41
N ASP A 101 -8.21 2.50 4.68
CA ASP A 101 -7.04 2.77 5.51
C ASP A 101 -6.31 1.49 5.88
N GLY A 102 -4.99 1.52 5.77
CA GLY A 102 -4.12 0.48 6.26
C GLY A 102 -4.07 0.48 7.79
N THR A 103 -3.92 -0.71 8.36
CA THR A 103 -3.60 -0.92 9.78
C THR A 103 -2.12 -1.29 9.89
N GLN A 104 -1.37 -0.56 10.72
CA GLN A 104 0.03 -0.86 11.04
C GLN A 104 0.10 -2.04 12.02
N TRP A 105 1.01 -2.98 11.79
CA TRP A 105 1.25 -4.11 12.70
C TRP A 105 2.59 -4.00 13.43
N SER A 106 3.57 -3.34 12.82
CA SER A 106 4.93 -3.16 13.34
C SER A 106 5.52 -1.86 12.79
N GLN A 107 6.44 -1.27 13.55
CA GLN A 107 7.27 -0.13 13.16
C GLN A 107 8.70 -0.31 13.69
N GLY A 108 9.68 0.29 13.02
CA GLY A 108 11.09 0.21 13.36
C GLY A 108 11.84 -0.58 12.30
N SER A 109 12.75 -1.47 12.72
CA SER A 109 13.52 -2.31 11.79
C SER A 109 12.65 -3.17 10.86
N LEU A 110 11.41 -3.47 11.27
CA LEU A 110 10.36 -4.01 10.43
C LEU A 110 9.16 -3.06 10.50
N ASP A 111 8.80 -2.49 9.35
CA ASP A 111 7.56 -1.74 9.18
C ASP A 111 6.61 -2.57 8.32
N ASN A 112 5.36 -2.75 8.76
CA ASN A 112 4.36 -3.44 7.95
C ASN A 112 2.93 -2.97 8.20
N TRP A 113 2.17 -2.96 7.10
CA TRP A 113 0.79 -2.52 7.08
C TRP A 113 -0.05 -3.47 6.25
N THR A 114 -1.32 -3.59 6.63
CA THR A 114 -2.32 -4.35 5.86
C THR A 114 -3.57 -3.52 5.66
N ALA A 115 -4.19 -3.65 4.49
CA ALA A 115 -5.51 -3.10 4.19
C ALA A 115 -6.39 -4.25 3.69
N SER A 116 -7.63 -4.35 4.16
CA SER A 116 -8.57 -5.39 3.70
C SER A 116 -9.99 -4.86 3.67
N SER A 117 -10.67 -5.00 2.52
CA SER A 117 -12.06 -4.58 2.38
C SER A 117 -13.00 -5.57 3.08
N THR A 118 -14.09 -5.05 3.66
CA THR A 118 -15.12 -5.89 4.30
C THR A 118 -16.09 -6.52 3.30
N GLY A 119 -16.08 -6.05 2.05
CA GLY A 119 -16.93 -6.54 0.97
C GLY A 119 -16.28 -6.36 -0.39
N ALA A 120 -17.01 -6.72 -1.44
CA ALA A 120 -16.53 -6.61 -2.81
C ALA A 120 -16.39 -5.13 -3.22
N ILE A 121 -15.22 -4.78 -3.72
CA ILE A 121 -14.97 -3.53 -4.44
C ILE A 121 -15.56 -3.61 -5.85
N GLN A 122 -16.04 -2.47 -6.36
CA GLN A 122 -16.60 -2.38 -7.70
C GLN A 122 -15.50 -2.42 -8.76
N ASN A 123 -15.84 -2.79 -9.98
CA ASN A 123 -14.91 -2.72 -11.12
C ASN A 123 -14.57 -1.27 -11.46
N ASP A 124 -13.47 -0.78 -10.90
CA ASP A 124 -12.99 0.60 -11.06
C ASP A 124 -11.45 0.64 -10.99
N SER A 125 -10.87 1.82 -11.18
CA SER A 125 -9.44 2.11 -11.01
C SER A 125 -9.14 2.57 -9.58
N TYR A 126 -8.29 1.81 -8.89
CA TYR A 126 -7.85 2.07 -7.53
C TYR A 126 -6.37 2.45 -7.51
N TYR A 127 -5.96 3.10 -6.44
CA TYR A 127 -4.58 3.46 -6.15
C TYR A 127 -4.20 2.91 -4.79
N VAL A 128 -3.12 2.14 -4.73
CA VAL A 128 -2.37 1.90 -3.50
C VAL A 128 -1.45 3.10 -3.30
N LEU A 129 -1.51 3.72 -2.13
CA LEU A 129 -0.63 4.80 -1.71
C LEU A 129 0.23 4.33 -0.55
N VAL A 130 1.54 4.43 -0.72
CA VAL A 130 2.52 4.21 0.32
C VAL A 130 3.21 5.53 0.58
N THR A 131 3.06 6.07 1.79
CA THR A 131 3.70 7.33 2.20
C THR A 131 4.67 7.06 3.32
N GLY A 132 5.86 7.64 3.25
CA GLY A 132 6.87 7.45 4.27
C GLY A 132 8.01 8.43 4.17
N LYS A 133 9.07 8.14 4.92
CA LYS A 133 10.31 8.90 4.92
C LYS A 133 11.52 8.01 5.12
N LEU A 134 12.66 8.46 4.64
CA LEU A 134 13.95 7.81 4.82
C LEU A 134 14.54 8.20 6.17
N LEU A 135 14.94 7.20 6.95
CA LEU A 135 15.60 7.37 8.25
C LEU A 135 17.11 7.19 8.17
N SER A 136 17.61 6.75 7.01
CA SER A 136 19.02 6.55 6.72
C SER A 136 19.36 7.06 5.32
N ALA A 137 20.60 7.50 5.12
CA ALA A 137 21.14 7.78 3.80
C ALA A 137 21.63 6.53 3.06
N ALA A 138 21.63 5.37 3.73
CA ALA A 138 21.94 4.09 3.12
C ALA A 138 20.79 3.64 2.20
N ALA A 139 21.12 2.79 1.21
CA ALA A 139 20.11 2.21 0.34
C ALA A 139 19.09 1.39 1.15
N THR A 140 17.81 1.57 0.83
CA THR A 140 16.69 0.90 1.49
C THR A 140 15.56 0.66 0.50
N SER A 141 14.58 -0.16 0.87
CA SER A 141 13.43 -0.44 0.02
C SER A 141 12.22 -0.87 0.84
N TYR A 142 11.05 -0.81 0.20
CA TYR A 142 9.87 -1.51 0.65
C TYR A 142 9.28 -2.31 -0.50
N ALA A 143 8.47 -3.31 -0.17
CA ALA A 143 7.72 -4.09 -1.12
C ALA A 143 6.33 -4.40 -0.59
N GLY A 144 5.41 -4.70 -1.48
CA GLY A 144 4.04 -5.01 -1.13
C GLY A 144 3.35 -5.84 -2.18
N THR A 145 2.13 -6.26 -1.83
CA THR A 145 1.26 -7.01 -2.71
C THR A 145 -0.15 -6.44 -2.63
N VAL A 146 -0.86 -6.54 -3.74
CA VAL A 146 -2.30 -6.31 -3.81
C VAL A 146 -2.96 -7.56 -4.36
N SER A 147 -4.10 -7.91 -3.79
CA SER A 147 -4.90 -9.05 -4.18
C SER A 147 -6.37 -8.64 -4.28
N VAL A 148 -7.01 -9.01 -5.37
CA VAL A 148 -8.44 -8.85 -5.61
C VAL A 148 -8.97 -10.24 -5.94
N SER A 149 -9.66 -10.87 -4.98
CA SER A 149 -10.23 -12.20 -5.15
C SER A 149 -11.68 -12.11 -5.61
N ALA A 150 -12.07 -12.94 -6.59
CA ALA A 150 -13.46 -13.03 -6.98
C ALA A 150 -14.31 -13.53 -5.80
N VAL A 151 -15.43 -12.86 -5.55
CA VAL A 151 -16.46 -13.37 -4.62
C VAL A 151 -17.30 -14.38 -5.38
N PRO A 152 -17.42 -15.64 -4.93
CA PRO A 152 -18.34 -16.58 -5.56
C PRO A 152 -19.75 -16.01 -5.53
N GLU A 153 -20.38 -15.92 -6.70
CA GLU A 153 -21.70 -15.31 -6.81
C GLU A 153 -22.72 -16.08 -5.96
N PRO A 154 -23.67 -15.40 -5.31
CA PRO A 154 -24.76 -16.06 -4.58
C PRO A 154 -25.50 -17.10 -5.42
N GLU A 155 -25.58 -16.87 -6.74
CA GLU A 155 -26.19 -17.78 -7.70
C GLU A 155 -25.48 -19.14 -7.76
N THR A 156 -24.16 -19.19 -7.60
CA THR A 156 -23.42 -20.46 -7.57
C THR A 156 -23.83 -21.30 -6.37
N PHE A 157 -24.02 -20.68 -5.21
CA PHE A 157 -24.52 -21.37 -4.02
C PHE A 157 -25.99 -21.74 -4.14
N ALA A 158 -26.82 -20.88 -4.75
CA ALA A 158 -28.22 -21.19 -5.03
C ALA A 158 -28.36 -22.37 -6.00
N MET A 159 -27.52 -22.42 -7.04
CA MET A 159 -27.47 -23.52 -8.01
C MET A 159 -26.95 -24.81 -7.37
N LEU A 160 -25.95 -24.73 -6.49
CA LEU A 160 -25.49 -25.87 -5.70
C LEU A 160 -26.61 -26.40 -4.79
N ALA A 161 -27.29 -25.50 -4.07
CA ALA A 161 -28.41 -25.85 -3.20
C ALA A 161 -29.59 -26.44 -4.00
N ALA A 162 -29.88 -25.89 -5.18
CA ALA A 162 -30.89 -26.41 -6.09
C ALA A 162 -30.50 -27.82 -6.58
N GLY A 163 -29.24 -28.02 -6.98
CA GLY A 163 -28.72 -29.33 -7.36
C GLY A 163 -28.82 -30.37 -6.25
N LEU A 164 -28.44 -30.00 -5.01
CA LEU A 164 -28.58 -30.85 -3.83
C LEU A 164 -30.05 -31.15 -3.51
N GLY A 165 -30.93 -30.16 -3.66
CA GLY A 165 -32.38 -30.33 -3.48
C GLY A 165 -32.97 -31.35 -4.45
N LEU A 166 -32.57 -31.30 -5.72
CA LEU A 166 -32.98 -32.27 -6.74
C LEU A 166 -32.50 -33.70 -6.41
N ILE A 167 -31.24 -33.86 -6.03
CA ILE A 167 -30.67 -35.17 -5.65
C ILE A 167 -31.38 -35.76 -4.42
N GLY A 168 -31.64 -34.93 -3.41
CA GLY A 168 -32.40 -35.33 -2.22
C GLY A 168 -33.83 -35.76 -2.55
N PHE A 169 -34.50 -35.01 -3.44
CA PHE A 169 -35.85 -35.34 -3.89
C PHE A 169 -35.92 -36.67 -4.64
N VAL A 170 -35.00 -36.92 -5.58
CA VAL A 170 -34.93 -38.17 -6.35
C VAL A 170 -34.65 -39.36 -5.44
N SER A 171 -33.72 -39.23 -4.50
CA SER A 171 -33.39 -40.29 -3.53
C SER A 171 -34.58 -40.66 -2.65
N ARG A 172 -35.40 -39.67 -2.25
CA ARG A 172 -36.64 -39.92 -1.50
C ARG A 172 -37.67 -40.70 -2.30
N ARG A 173 -37.77 -40.49 -3.62
CA ARG A 173 -38.71 -41.24 -4.47
C ARG A 173 -38.34 -42.72 -4.56
N ARG A 174 -37.05 -43.01 -4.78
CA ARG A 174 -36.53 -44.39 -4.89
C ARG A 174 -36.79 -45.23 -3.63
N ASN A 175 -36.66 -44.64 -2.44
CA ASN A 175 -36.96 -45.34 -1.19
C ASN A 175 -38.45 -45.63 -0.96
N LYS A 176 -39.36 -44.82 -1.52
CA LYS A 176 -40.80 -45.09 -1.44
C LYS A 176 -41.21 -46.26 -2.34
N ASP A 177 -40.55 -46.42 -3.49
CA ASP A 177 -40.80 -47.52 -4.41
C ASP A 177 -40.25 -48.85 -3.86
N ALA A 178 -39.09 -48.82 -3.21
CA ALA A 178 -38.51 -50.00 -2.55
C ALA A 178 -39.35 -50.51 -1.36
N LYS A 179 -40.00 -49.62 -0.58
CA LYS A 179 -40.82 -49.98 0.59
C LYS A 179 -42.22 -50.51 0.22
N LYS A 180 -42.65 -50.40 -1.04
CA LYS A 180 -43.92 -50.97 -1.54
C LYS A 180 -43.78 -52.42 -2.03
N LEU A 181 -42.55 -52.93 -2.14
CA LEU A 181 -42.22 -54.27 -2.67
C LEU A 181 -41.74 -55.25 -1.58
N SER A 182 -41.76 -54.83 -0.30
CA SER A 182 -41.47 -55.64 0.90
C SER A 182 -42.73 -55.80 1.74
#